data_AF-A0A359HEH3-F1
#
_entry.id   AF-A0A359HEH3-F1
#
_cell.length_a   1.000
_cell.length_b   1.000
_cell.length_c   1.000
_cell.angle_alpha   90.00
_cell.angle_beta   90.00
_cell.angle_gamma   90.00
#
_symmetry.space_group_name_H-M   'P 1'
#
loop_
_entity.id
_entity.type
_entity.pdbx_description
1 polymer ?
#
loop_
_entity_poly.entity_id
_entity_poly.type
_entity_poly.pdbx_seq_one_letter_code
_entity_poly.pdbx_strand_id
1 'polypeptide(L)'
;MRFRIICQPAVFMRRVALEQAGYLDETFHFMLDHQLWLRIAGNSKILNIPSFLAAARHHPAAKNVSQSAGFAAETYRAVDWLQTDPAFAPHFAVDRRRILGGANRLAGRYLLDGGQPSPALKAYGKALYYWPSYALKHWGRMAFAFANLLGFRRLETWKAERSAQTRFMPDDPRLKHWPGINLTPDT
;
A
#
# COMPACT_ATOMS: atom_id res chain seq x y z
N MET A 1 -1.88 11.16 8.44
CA MET A 1 -1.52 10.34 7.25
C MET A 1 -1.27 8.89 7.66
N ARG A 2 -1.78 7.88 6.96
CA ARG A 2 -1.79 6.48 7.49
C ARG A 2 -1.33 5.41 6.50
N PHE A 3 -0.64 5.81 5.42
CA PHE A 3 -0.06 4.91 4.39
C PHE A 3 -1.03 3.83 3.89
N ARG A 4 -2.25 4.26 3.52
CA ARG A 4 -3.25 3.42 2.89
C ARG A 4 -3.13 3.56 1.38
N ILE A 5 -3.10 2.44 0.67
CA ILE A 5 -2.99 2.40 -0.79
C ILE A 5 -4.33 2.83 -1.39
N ILE A 6 -4.28 3.82 -2.27
CA ILE A 6 -5.40 4.22 -3.13
C ILE A 6 -5.17 3.58 -4.50
N CYS A 7 -6.23 3.05 -5.11
CA CYS A 7 -6.15 2.52 -6.46
C CYS A 7 -6.02 3.68 -7.45
N GLN A 8 -4.82 3.89 -8.01
CA GLN A 8 -4.51 4.98 -8.94
C GLN A 8 -5.52 5.16 -10.08
N PRO A 9 -6.00 4.11 -10.79
CA PRO A 9 -6.95 4.28 -11.89
C PRO A 9 -8.34 4.78 -11.48
N ALA A 10 -8.65 4.84 -10.18
CA ALA A 10 -9.90 5.37 -9.65
C ALA A 10 -9.76 6.82 -9.10
N VAL A 11 -8.63 7.48 -9.33
CA VAL A 11 -8.39 8.83 -8.80
C VAL A 11 -8.62 9.89 -9.88
N PHE A 12 -9.46 10.87 -9.54
CA PHE A 12 -9.71 12.05 -10.33
C PHE A 12 -9.27 13.28 -9.54
N MET A 13 -8.67 14.26 -10.21
CA MET A 13 -8.25 15.51 -9.59
C MET A 13 -8.53 16.68 -10.53
N ARG A 14 -8.80 17.85 -9.94
CA ARG A 14 -8.88 19.09 -10.71
C ARG A 14 -7.46 19.51 -11.11
N ARG A 15 -7.33 20.05 -12.32
CA ARG A 15 -6.06 20.60 -12.83
C ARG A 15 -5.39 21.57 -11.83
N VAL A 16 -6.18 22.51 -11.28
CA VAL A 16 -5.69 23.50 -10.31
C VAL A 16 -5.09 22.86 -9.06
N ALA A 17 -5.64 21.73 -8.59
CA ALA A 17 -5.10 21.04 -7.41
C ALA A 17 -3.77 20.33 -7.72
N LEU A 18 -3.62 19.78 -8.93
CA LEU A 18 -2.35 19.19 -9.38
C LEU A 18 -1.25 20.26 -9.52
N GLU A 19 -1.58 21.39 -10.15
CA GLU A 19 -0.67 22.53 -10.32
C GLU A 19 -0.23 23.10 -8.97
N GLN A 20 -1.17 23.32 -8.04
CA GLN A 20 -0.86 23.80 -6.69
C GLN A 20 -0.04 22.81 -5.86
N ALA A 21 -0.23 21.50 -6.08
CA ALA A 21 0.56 20.47 -5.40
C ALA A 21 1.98 20.32 -5.97
N GLY A 22 2.27 20.88 -7.15
CA GLY A 22 3.60 20.84 -7.76
C GLY A 22 3.94 19.51 -8.44
N TYR A 23 2.99 18.91 -9.15
CA TYR A 23 3.15 17.70 -9.99
C TYR A 23 3.81 16.50 -9.27
N LEU A 24 4.18 15.45 -10.01
CA LEU A 24 4.89 14.30 -9.45
C LEU A 24 6.34 14.65 -9.16
N ASP A 25 6.85 14.18 -8.03
CA ASP A 25 8.28 14.21 -7.74
C ASP A 25 8.93 12.98 -8.38
N GLU A 26 9.58 13.19 -9.52
CA GLU A 26 10.20 12.13 -10.33
C GLU A 26 11.39 11.44 -9.62
N THR A 27 11.85 12.00 -8.51
CA THR A 27 12.86 11.32 -7.68
C THR A 27 12.28 10.14 -6.89
N PHE A 28 10.94 10.00 -6.81
CA PHE A 28 10.26 8.80 -6.35
C PHE A 28 9.86 7.91 -7.54
N HIS A 29 10.08 6.61 -7.42
CA HIS A 29 9.78 5.61 -8.44
C HIS A 29 8.58 4.72 -8.07
N PHE A 30 8.25 4.61 -6.79
CA PHE A 30 7.24 3.68 -6.26
C PHE A 30 6.13 4.38 -5.46
N MET A 31 6.45 5.48 -4.78
CA MET A 31 5.54 6.23 -3.91
C MET A 31 5.26 7.65 -4.37
N LEU A 32 5.58 7.97 -5.63
CA LEU A 32 5.28 9.26 -6.27
C LEU A 32 3.82 9.68 -6.10
N ASP A 33 2.88 8.75 -6.34
CA ASP A 33 1.45 9.04 -6.19
C ASP A 33 1.10 9.35 -4.73
N HIS A 34 1.68 8.61 -3.77
CA HIS A 34 1.39 8.83 -2.35
C HIS A 34 1.87 10.22 -1.91
N GLN A 35 3.06 10.62 -2.35
CA GLN A 35 3.59 11.94 -2.03
C GLN A 35 2.71 13.04 -2.68
N LEU A 36 2.28 12.86 -3.93
CA LEU A 36 1.35 13.80 -4.58
C LEU A 36 0.01 13.88 -3.86
N TRP A 37 -0.59 12.75 -3.47
CA TRP A 37 -1.86 12.76 -2.73
C TRP A 37 -1.77 13.50 -1.39
N LEU A 38 -0.62 13.42 -0.72
CA LEU A 38 -0.39 14.13 0.53
C LEU A 38 -0.28 15.64 0.30
N ARG A 39 0.44 16.07 -0.74
CA ARG A 39 0.49 17.48 -1.17
C ARG A 39 -0.88 18.04 -1.53
N ILE A 40 -1.67 17.28 -2.30
CA ILE A 40 -3.07 17.65 -2.61
C ILE A 40 -3.92 17.73 -1.34
N ALA A 41 -3.83 16.73 -0.45
CA ALA A 41 -4.61 16.70 0.80
C ALA A 41 -4.26 17.83 1.77
N GLY A 42 -3.04 18.37 1.70
CA GLY A 42 -2.61 19.53 2.50
C GLY A 42 -3.34 20.82 2.10
N ASN A 43 -3.70 20.95 0.82
CA ASN A 43 -4.29 22.17 0.25
C ASN A 43 -5.75 22.01 -0.18
N SER A 44 -6.29 20.79 -0.15
CA SER A 44 -7.62 20.48 -0.70
C SER A 44 -8.28 19.31 0.02
N LYS A 45 -9.62 19.33 0.02
CA LYS A 45 -10.41 18.23 0.56
C LYS A 45 -10.40 17.05 -0.40
N ILE A 46 -10.00 15.88 0.09
CA ILE A 46 -10.16 14.60 -0.62
C ILE A 46 -11.54 14.02 -0.31
N LEU A 47 -12.27 13.63 -1.35
CA LEU A 47 -13.59 12.99 -1.25
C LEU A 47 -13.51 11.54 -1.75
N ASN A 48 -14.38 10.69 -1.22
CA ASN A 48 -14.53 9.30 -1.62
C ASN A 48 -15.81 9.16 -2.47
N ILE A 49 -15.68 8.51 -3.63
CA ILE A 49 -16.84 8.04 -4.39
C ILE A 49 -17.08 6.59 -3.93
N PRO A 50 -18.18 6.30 -3.19
CA PRO A 50 -18.46 4.96 -2.66
C PRO A 50 -18.96 4.01 -3.76
N SER A 51 -18.20 3.87 -4.84
CA SER A 51 -18.51 3.04 -6.00
C SER A 51 -17.26 2.37 -6.55
N PHE A 52 -17.44 1.26 -7.25
CA PHE A 52 -16.35 0.56 -7.94
C PHE A 52 -16.07 1.23 -9.27
N LEU A 53 -14.94 1.94 -9.35
CA LEU A 53 -14.56 2.70 -10.55
C LEU A 53 -13.45 2.01 -11.37
N ALA A 54 -12.60 1.21 -10.73
CA ALA A 54 -11.49 0.54 -11.41
C ALA A 54 -11.04 -0.73 -10.67
N ALA A 55 -10.48 -1.67 -11.43
CA ALA A 55 -9.79 -2.84 -10.93
C ALA A 55 -8.31 -2.79 -11.36
N ALA A 56 -7.41 -3.26 -10.49
CA ALA A 56 -6.00 -3.39 -10.81
C ALA A 56 -5.64 -4.87 -10.99
N ARG A 57 -4.96 -5.20 -12.09
CA ARG A 57 -4.47 -6.56 -12.32
C ARG A 57 -3.20 -6.78 -11.51
N HIS A 58 -3.21 -7.80 -10.65
CA HIS A 58 -2.00 -8.30 -10.02
C HIS A 58 -1.36 -9.36 -10.92
N HIS A 59 -0.09 -9.19 -11.26
CA HIS A 59 0.68 -10.16 -12.04
C HIS A 59 2.14 -10.18 -11.55
N PRO A 60 2.90 -11.27 -11.77
CA PRO A 60 4.26 -11.41 -11.23
C PRO A 60 5.23 -10.31 -11.68
N ALA A 61 5.08 -9.83 -12.92
CA ALA A 61 5.93 -8.77 -13.48
C ALA A 61 5.56 -7.35 -13.02
N ALA A 62 4.49 -7.17 -12.23
CA ALA A 62 4.10 -5.84 -11.78
C ALA A 62 5.18 -5.25 -10.86
N LYS A 63 5.48 -3.95 -10.98
CA LYS A 63 6.55 -3.28 -10.20
C LYS A 63 6.40 -3.48 -8.70
N ASN A 64 5.17 -3.50 -8.20
CA ASN A 64 4.85 -3.72 -6.79
C ASN A 64 5.08 -5.16 -6.31
N VAL A 65 5.29 -6.10 -7.22
CA VAL A 65 5.68 -7.49 -6.96
C VAL A 65 7.18 -7.66 -7.18
N SER A 66 7.69 -7.27 -8.36
CA SER A 66 9.09 -7.52 -8.77
C SER A 66 10.11 -6.57 -8.13
N GLN A 67 9.71 -5.38 -7.69
CA GLN A 67 10.59 -4.36 -7.09
C GLN A 67 10.09 -3.90 -5.72
N SER A 68 9.47 -4.82 -4.99
CA SER A 68 8.83 -4.56 -3.70
C SER A 68 9.78 -3.97 -2.63
N ALA A 69 11.05 -4.34 -2.61
CA ALA A 69 12.03 -3.73 -1.69
C ALA A 69 12.15 -2.20 -1.87
N GLY A 70 12.04 -1.70 -3.11
CA GLY A 70 12.07 -0.27 -3.42
C GLY A 70 10.88 0.48 -2.81
N PHE A 71 9.69 -0.13 -2.77
CA PHE A 71 8.53 0.46 -2.07
C PHE A 71 8.77 0.64 -0.57
N ALA A 72 9.46 -0.31 0.06
CA ALA A 72 9.78 -0.20 1.48
C ALA A 72 10.78 0.94 1.74
N ALA A 73 11.80 1.08 0.91
CA ALA A 73 12.76 2.18 0.99
C ALA A 73 12.08 3.54 0.81
N GLU A 74 11.24 3.69 -0.21
CA GLU A 74 10.50 4.93 -0.44
C GLU A 74 9.44 5.21 0.61
N THR A 75 8.94 4.19 1.31
CA THR A 75 8.04 4.40 2.46
C THR A 75 8.76 5.14 3.57
N TYR A 76 10.01 4.76 3.86
CA TYR A 76 10.81 5.45 4.88
C TYR A 76 11.22 6.84 4.39
N ARG A 77 11.64 6.97 3.13
CA ARG A 77 11.93 8.29 2.54
C ARG A 77 10.73 9.25 2.62
N ALA A 78 9.52 8.75 2.36
CA ALA A 78 8.30 9.54 2.51
C ALA A 78 8.05 9.95 3.97
N VAL A 79 8.38 9.09 4.94
CA VAL A 79 8.31 9.45 6.37
C VAL A 79 9.32 10.55 6.72
N ASP A 80 10.54 10.48 6.20
CA ASP A 80 11.59 11.47 6.45
C ASP A 80 11.22 12.82 5.83
N TRP A 81 10.68 12.81 4.61
CA TRP A 81 10.11 14.00 3.99
C TRP A 81 9.00 14.61 4.84
N LEU A 82 8.05 13.81 5.33
CA LEU A 82 6.96 14.32 6.19
C LEU A 82 7.44 14.94 7.51
N GLN A 83 8.60 14.54 8.01
CA GLN A 83 9.19 15.11 9.22
C GLN A 83 9.89 16.44 8.98
N THR A 84 10.45 16.62 7.77
CA THR A 84 11.32 17.75 7.44
C THR A 84 10.60 18.84 6.66
N ASP A 85 9.52 18.50 5.96
CA ASP A 85 8.71 19.44 5.20
C ASP A 85 7.91 20.36 6.15
N PRO A 86 8.09 21.70 6.07
CA PRO A 86 7.43 22.64 6.97
C PRO A 86 5.90 22.57 6.95
N ALA A 87 5.29 22.22 5.80
CA ALA A 87 3.85 22.10 5.68
C ALA A 87 3.32 20.85 6.41
N PHE A 88 4.14 19.81 6.54
CA PHE A 88 3.71 18.52 7.09
C PHE A 88 4.28 18.19 8.48
N ALA A 89 5.41 18.77 8.88
CA ALA A 89 6.04 18.51 10.16
C ALA A 89 5.09 18.70 11.38
N PRO A 90 4.23 19.75 11.44
CA PRO A 90 3.27 19.90 12.53
C PRO A 90 2.24 18.76 12.56
N HIS A 91 1.71 18.37 11.39
CA HIS A 91 0.78 17.24 11.28
C HIS A 91 1.44 15.91 11.60
N PHE A 92 2.71 15.76 11.23
CA PHE A 92 3.51 14.60 11.59
C PHE A 92 3.65 14.46 13.09
N ALA A 93 3.97 15.55 13.80
CA ALA A 93 4.14 15.55 15.25
C ALA A 93 2.87 15.08 15.98
N VAL A 94 1.70 15.56 15.55
CA VAL A 94 0.40 15.19 16.15
C VAL A 94 0.07 13.71 15.94
N ASP A 95 0.28 13.19 14.72
CA ASP A 95 -0.16 11.84 14.33
C ASP A 95 1.00 10.82 14.30
N ARG A 96 2.16 11.16 14.89
CA ARG A 96 3.45 10.46 14.73
C ARG A 96 3.37 8.95 14.87
N ARG A 97 2.76 8.47 15.97
CA ARG A 97 2.64 7.01 16.22
C ARG A 97 1.84 6.31 15.12
N ARG A 98 0.75 6.92 14.64
CA ARG A 98 -0.08 6.32 13.58
C ARG A 98 0.62 6.37 12.22
N ILE A 99 1.35 7.44 11.93
CA ILE A 99 2.15 7.57 10.70
C ILE A 99 3.25 6.50 10.68
N LEU A 100 4.06 6.41 11.74
CA LEU A 100 5.15 5.43 11.85
C LEU A 100 4.64 4.00 11.88
N GLY A 101 3.55 3.71 12.59
CA GLY A 101 2.92 2.39 12.58
C GLY A 101 2.41 2.01 11.20
N GLY A 102 1.76 2.95 10.50
CA GLY A 102 1.30 2.77 9.13
C GLY A 102 2.42 2.51 8.13
N ALA A 103 3.50 3.29 8.22
CA ALA A 103 4.68 3.18 7.37
C ALA A 103 5.40 1.83 7.56
N ASN A 104 5.72 1.48 8.81
CA ASN A 104 6.42 0.22 9.11
C ASN A 104 5.59 -1.02 8.72
N ARG A 105 4.26 -0.95 8.84
CA ARG A 105 3.38 -2.02 8.34
C ARG A 105 3.39 -2.11 6.81
N LEU A 106 3.52 -0.98 6.09
CA LEU A 106 3.64 -0.96 4.62
C LEU A 106 4.97 -1.52 4.17
N ALA A 107 6.07 -1.03 4.75
CA ALA A 107 7.40 -1.53 4.51
C ALA A 107 7.49 -3.03 4.80
N GLY A 108 6.96 -3.50 5.94
CA GLY A 108 6.94 -4.92 6.29
C GLY A 108 6.19 -5.79 5.28
N ARG A 109 5.07 -5.30 4.72
CA ARG A 109 4.38 -6.00 3.63
C ARG A 109 5.26 -6.14 2.40
N TYR A 110 5.84 -5.05 1.92
CA TYR A 110 6.61 -5.06 0.68
C TYR A 110 7.93 -5.82 0.82
N LEU A 111 8.64 -5.69 1.95
CA LEU A 111 9.84 -6.49 2.24
C LEU A 111 9.52 -7.99 2.23
N LEU A 112 8.39 -8.38 2.82
CA LEU A 112 7.96 -9.77 2.83
C LEU A 112 7.58 -10.26 1.42
N ASP A 113 6.86 -9.44 0.66
CA ASP A 113 6.48 -9.74 -0.72
C ASP A 113 7.73 -9.78 -1.65
N GLY A 114 8.85 -9.16 -1.24
CA GLY A 114 10.17 -9.23 -1.88
C GLY A 114 11.11 -10.31 -1.36
N GLY A 115 10.60 -11.29 -0.61
CA GLY A 115 11.41 -12.41 -0.12
C GLY A 115 12.41 -12.05 0.98
N GLN A 116 12.21 -10.94 1.70
CA GLN A 116 13.07 -10.50 2.81
C GLN A 116 12.36 -10.65 4.17
N PRO A 117 12.20 -11.89 4.69
CA PRO A 117 11.40 -12.15 5.89
C PRO A 117 11.98 -11.52 7.16
N SER A 118 13.31 -11.50 7.34
CA SER A 118 13.93 -10.90 8.54
C SER A 118 13.74 -9.37 8.60
N PRO A 119 14.06 -8.60 7.54
CA PRO A 119 13.70 -7.17 7.48
C PRO A 119 12.20 -6.91 7.64
N ALA A 120 11.34 -7.76 7.06
CA ALA A 120 9.91 -7.64 7.21
C ALA A 120 9.43 -7.79 8.66
N LEU A 121 9.93 -8.80 9.38
CA LEU A 121 9.61 -9.01 10.81
C LEU A 121 10.06 -7.83 11.67
N LYS A 122 11.25 -7.27 11.41
CA LYS A 122 11.73 -6.05 12.09
C LYS A 122 10.76 -4.88 11.86
N ALA A 123 10.31 -4.68 10.62
CA ALA A 123 9.34 -3.65 10.29
C ALA A 123 7.97 -3.91 10.96
N TYR A 124 7.49 -5.16 10.97
CA TYR A 124 6.26 -5.50 11.68
C TYR A 124 6.36 -5.31 13.21
N GLY A 125 7.51 -5.60 13.82
CA GLY A 125 7.78 -5.30 15.22
C GLY A 125 7.68 -3.81 15.52
N LYS A 126 8.29 -2.95 14.69
CA LYS A 126 8.11 -1.49 14.79
C LYS A 126 6.65 -1.07 14.61
N ALA A 127 5.93 -1.68 13.67
CA ALA A 127 4.52 -1.40 13.46
C ALA A 127 3.66 -1.74 14.68
N LEU A 128 3.93 -2.88 15.34
CA LEU A 128 3.27 -3.28 16.59
C LEU A 128 3.58 -2.29 17.71
N TYR A 129 4.83 -1.85 17.85
CA TYR A 129 5.22 -0.85 18.86
C TYR A 129 4.49 0.49 18.69
N TYR A 130 4.39 0.98 17.46
CA TYR A 130 3.77 2.28 17.19
C TYR A 130 2.25 2.23 17.17
N TRP A 131 1.65 1.18 16.58
CA TRP A 131 0.20 1.07 16.42
C TRP A 131 -0.29 -0.40 16.48
N PRO A 132 -0.36 -1.00 17.68
CA PRO A 132 -0.66 -2.43 17.87
C PRO A 132 -1.98 -2.87 17.24
N SER A 133 -3.07 -2.14 17.52
CA SER A 133 -4.43 -2.49 17.06
C SER A 133 -4.58 -2.48 15.54
N TYR A 134 -3.74 -1.74 14.82
CA TYR A 134 -3.71 -1.77 13.36
C TYR A 134 -2.80 -2.87 12.84
N ALA A 135 -1.61 -3.02 13.41
CA ALA A 135 -0.64 -4.02 13.00
C ALA A 135 -1.16 -5.46 13.21
N LEU A 136 -1.87 -5.73 14.30
CA LEU A 136 -2.46 -7.05 14.61
C LEU A 136 -3.50 -7.51 13.58
N LYS A 137 -4.15 -6.59 12.84
CA LYS A 137 -5.02 -6.96 11.70
C LYS A 137 -4.27 -7.69 10.58
N HIS A 138 -2.95 -7.68 10.63
CA HIS A 138 -2.06 -8.30 9.65
C HIS A 138 -1.21 -9.44 10.26
N TRP A 139 -1.61 -10.00 11.40
CA TRP A 139 -0.87 -11.06 12.10
C TRP A 139 -0.52 -12.25 11.19
N GLY A 140 -1.41 -12.63 10.26
CA GLY A 140 -1.15 -13.75 9.33
C GLY A 140 0.06 -13.51 8.43
N ARG A 141 0.36 -12.25 8.07
CA ARG A 141 1.58 -11.91 7.32
C ARG A 141 2.83 -12.00 8.21
N MET A 142 2.71 -11.67 9.50
CA MET A 142 3.80 -11.78 10.46
C MET A 142 4.14 -13.25 10.71
N ALA A 143 3.12 -14.09 10.94
CA ALA A 143 3.28 -15.54 11.08
C ALA A 143 3.91 -16.16 9.83
N PHE A 144 3.45 -15.75 8.64
CA PHE A 144 4.06 -16.20 7.39
C PHE A 144 5.53 -15.77 7.26
N ALA A 145 5.87 -14.52 7.62
CA ALA A 145 7.25 -14.05 7.61
C ALA A 145 8.14 -14.87 8.56
N PHE A 146 7.62 -15.22 9.74
CA PHE A 146 8.31 -16.08 10.70
C PHE A 146 8.50 -17.51 10.18
N ALA A 147 7.46 -18.10 9.58
CA ALA A 147 7.57 -19.43 8.95
C ALA A 147 8.61 -19.46 7.82
N ASN A 148 8.66 -18.42 6.99
CA ASN A 148 9.68 -18.29 5.94
C ASN A 148 11.10 -18.16 6.52
N LEU A 149 11.25 -17.44 7.63
CA LEU A 149 12.54 -17.33 8.33
C LEU A 149 13.03 -18.70 8.84
N LEU A 150 12.12 -19.57 9.25
CA LEU A 150 12.41 -20.93 9.70
C LEU A 150 12.58 -21.95 8.54
N GLY A 151 12.57 -21.50 7.29
CA GLY A 151 12.78 -22.37 6.12
C GLY A 151 11.52 -23.08 5.60
N PHE A 152 10.34 -22.80 6.14
CA PHE A 152 9.07 -23.31 5.61
C PHE A 152 8.66 -22.53 4.35
N ARG A 153 9.29 -22.83 3.20
CA ARG A 153 9.02 -22.19 1.89
C ARG A 153 7.74 -22.70 1.19
N ARG A 154 7.12 -23.79 1.64
CA ARG A 154 5.95 -24.42 1.00
C ARG A 154 4.62 -23.64 1.11
N LEU A 155 4.62 -22.45 1.70
CA LEU A 155 3.42 -21.61 1.84
C LEU A 155 3.29 -20.51 0.76
N GLU A 156 4.20 -20.45 -0.22
CA GLU A 156 4.14 -19.45 -1.32
C GLU A 156 2.84 -19.57 -2.13
N THR A 157 2.31 -20.78 -2.30
CA THR A 157 1.03 -21.06 -2.98
C THR A 157 -0.18 -20.46 -2.24
N TRP A 158 -0.17 -20.43 -0.91
CA TRP A 158 -1.28 -19.95 -0.08
C TRP A 158 -1.56 -18.44 -0.26
N LYS A 159 -0.55 -17.65 -0.65
CA LYS A 159 -0.70 -16.21 -0.95
C LYS A 159 -1.31 -15.96 -2.34
N ALA A 160 -0.96 -16.78 -3.34
CA ALA A 160 -1.51 -16.65 -4.68
C ALA A 160 -3.03 -16.89 -4.66
N GLU A 161 -3.48 -17.91 -3.93
CA GLU A 161 -4.89 -18.28 -3.79
C GLU A 161 -5.70 -17.25 -2.97
N ARG A 162 -5.17 -16.73 -1.85
CA ARG A 162 -5.88 -15.71 -1.05
C ARG A 162 -5.85 -14.30 -1.65
N SER A 163 -4.87 -13.97 -2.49
CA SER A 163 -4.88 -12.70 -3.23
C SER A 163 -5.80 -12.77 -4.46
N ALA A 164 -6.13 -13.97 -4.92
CA ALA A 164 -7.15 -14.24 -5.95
C ALA A 164 -8.58 -14.20 -5.39
N GLN A 165 -8.78 -14.24 -4.07
CA GLN A 165 -10.07 -14.00 -3.43
C GLN A 165 -10.46 -12.51 -3.54
N THR A 166 -10.95 -12.16 -4.74
CA THR A 166 -12.13 -11.35 -5.01
C THR A 166 -12.55 -10.45 -3.84
N ARG A 167 -11.89 -9.29 -3.74
CA ARG A 167 -12.56 -8.12 -3.16
C ARG A 167 -13.74 -7.82 -4.07
N PHE A 168 -14.93 -8.29 -3.67
CA PHE A 168 -16.27 -7.94 -4.17
C PHE A 168 -16.24 -7.21 -5.51
N MET A 169 -16.33 -7.96 -6.62
CA MET A 169 -16.76 -7.34 -7.87
C MET A 169 -18.28 -7.19 -7.78
N PRO A 170 -18.84 -6.03 -8.17
CA PRO A 170 -20.27 -5.92 -8.38
C PRO A 170 -20.71 -7.02 -9.35
N ASP A 171 -21.88 -7.63 -9.13
CA ASP A 171 -22.53 -8.49 -10.12
C ASP A 171 -23.04 -7.61 -11.27
N ASP A 172 -22.10 -7.16 -12.11
CA ASP A 172 -22.35 -6.37 -13.30
C ASP A 172 -22.23 -7.29 -14.52
N PRO A 173 -23.34 -7.56 -15.23
CA PRO A 173 -23.34 -8.42 -16.41
C PRO A 173 -22.34 -7.99 -17.49
N ARG A 174 -21.99 -6.69 -17.55
CA ARG A 174 -21.02 -6.15 -18.52
C ARG A 174 -19.59 -6.64 -18.26
N LEU A 175 -19.30 -7.11 -17.03
CA LEU A 175 -17.98 -7.56 -16.61
C LEU A 175 -17.78 -9.07 -16.75
N LYS A 176 -18.83 -9.86 -17.04
CA LYS A 176 -18.79 -11.33 -17.15
C LYS A 176 -17.87 -11.87 -18.25
N HIS A 177 -17.60 -11.07 -19.27
CA HIS A 177 -16.73 -11.45 -20.41
C HIS A 177 -15.52 -10.53 -20.56
N TRP A 178 -15.22 -9.72 -19.54
CA TRP A 178 -14.12 -8.76 -19.64
C TRP A 178 -12.76 -9.47 -19.57
N PRO A 179 -11.83 -9.23 -20.50
CA PRO A 179 -10.53 -9.90 -20.51
C PRO A 179 -9.74 -9.73 -19.20
N GLY A 180 -9.47 -10.85 -18.53
CA GLY A 180 -8.72 -10.88 -17.27
C GLY A 180 -9.57 -10.64 -16.01
N ILE A 181 -10.90 -10.71 -16.12
CA ILE A 181 -11.82 -10.85 -15.00
C ILE A 181 -12.44 -12.25 -15.08
N ASN A 182 -12.17 -13.10 -14.09
CA ASN A 182 -12.88 -14.38 -13.92
C ASN A 182 -13.96 -14.19 -12.86
N LEU A 183 -15.23 -14.12 -13.28
CA LEU A 183 -16.39 -13.99 -12.37
C LEU A 183 -17.00 -15.34 -11.95
N THR A 184 -16.51 -16.46 -12.49
CA THR A 184 -16.99 -17.78 -12.08
C THR A 184 -16.35 -18.16 -10.74
N PRO A 185 -17.14 -18.43 -9.68
CA PRO A 185 -16.64 -19.23 -8.56
C PRO A 185 -16.30 -20.61 -9.14
N ASP A 186 -15.12 -21.13 -8.84
CA ASP A 186 -14.85 -22.55 -9.08
C ASP A 186 -15.95 -23.35 -8.37
N THR A 187 -16.80 -24.02 -9.16
CA THR A 187 -17.83 -24.97 -8.70
C THR A 187 -17.19 -26.24 -8.18
#